data_AF-A0A6I5NPI5-F1
#
_entry.id   AF-A0A6I5NPI5-F1
#
_cell.length_a   1.000
_cell.length_b   1.000
_cell.length_c   1.000
_cell.angle_alpha   90.00
_cell.angle_beta   90.00
_cell.angle_gamma   90.00
#
_symmetry.space_group_name_H-M   'P 1'
#
loop_
_entity.id
_entity.type
_entity.pdbx_description
1 polymer ?
#
loop_
_entity_poly.entity_id
_entity_poly.type
_entity_poly.pdbx_seq_one_letter_code
_entity_poly.pdbx_strand_id
1 'polypeptide(L)'
;MERRIAHLTGIRRQQRQQLIQPLTAYFEIYDEADDDAVVEKRWRLWERPEQSGAVLLSSVFHFEGANDADEAGAIAAAQASIQQVIHYGLDTWNYHVLPAGATTFNFALRHPDAAVREPDDSVSLGLSNPPRASAAAAQAAIRETIEHLYTHYSAEGFHLVEHILLRPQRGPDTDPTAPEPYPGDALLARPSANPDTASEIDPYSYQVSLIFPSGYARDFSPAASNPEARSPVPPHRFRDRELRRHVERIVQQSCPAHLRPLIYWVDRHVSEQSLPFPEPIPETATDISFEQFEAIYFAWLNTQLLPGVAAEAAIAARNQMILAMNALSAAPPPL
;
A
#
# COMPACT_ATOMS: atom_id res chain seq x y z
N MET A 1 -8.22 -20.46 0.06
CA MET A 1 -6.92 -20.28 0.74
C MET A 1 -6.79 -18.85 1.27
N GLU A 2 -6.89 -17.82 0.42
CA GLU A 2 -6.70 -16.40 0.79
C GLU A 2 -7.49 -15.95 2.03
N ARG A 3 -8.81 -16.20 2.08
CA ARG A 3 -9.66 -15.86 3.24
C ARG A 3 -9.17 -16.48 4.55
N ARG A 4 -8.64 -17.71 4.50
CA ARG A 4 -8.12 -18.41 5.67
C ARG A 4 -6.82 -17.79 6.15
N ILE A 5 -5.91 -17.46 5.22
CA ILE A 5 -4.67 -16.75 5.54
C ILE A 5 -5.02 -15.41 6.20
N ALA A 6 -5.86 -14.59 5.56
CA ALA A 6 -6.23 -13.28 6.07
C ALA A 6 -6.88 -13.36 7.47
N HIS A 7 -7.79 -14.32 7.69
CA HIS A 7 -8.41 -14.53 9.00
C HIS A 7 -7.39 -14.90 10.09
N LEU A 8 -6.49 -15.86 9.81
CA LEU A 8 -5.53 -16.37 10.79
C LEU A 8 -4.38 -15.40 11.08
N THR A 9 -4.05 -14.50 10.14
CA THR A 9 -3.03 -13.46 10.32
C THR A 9 -3.60 -12.15 10.86
N GLY A 10 -4.92 -12.05 11.03
CA GLY A 10 -5.59 -10.85 11.53
C GLY A 10 -5.66 -9.71 10.52
N ILE A 11 -5.51 -9.99 9.22
CA ILE A 11 -5.78 -9.05 8.13
C ILE A 11 -7.30 -8.93 8.01
N ARG A 12 -7.87 -7.76 8.34
CA ARG A 12 -9.34 -7.62 8.40
C ARG A 12 -9.99 -7.69 7.02
N ARG A 13 -9.34 -7.13 6.00
CA ARG A 13 -9.84 -7.12 4.60
C ARG A 13 -9.40 -8.39 3.87
N GLN A 14 -10.39 -9.20 3.48
CA GLN A 14 -10.18 -10.47 2.77
C GLN A 14 -10.52 -10.39 1.28
N GLN A 15 -10.78 -9.18 0.78
CA GLN A 15 -11.13 -8.93 -0.61
C GLN A 15 -9.92 -8.39 -1.36
N ARG A 16 -9.84 -8.75 -2.64
CA ARG A 16 -8.83 -8.20 -3.55
C ARG A 16 -9.11 -6.72 -3.76
N GLN A 17 -8.13 -5.88 -3.48
CA GLN A 17 -8.19 -4.44 -3.63
C GLN A 17 -6.79 -3.88 -3.76
N GLN A 18 -6.68 -2.66 -4.28
CA GLN A 18 -5.43 -1.91 -4.21
C GLN A 18 -5.17 -1.51 -2.76
N LEU A 19 -4.04 -1.93 -2.21
CA LEU A 19 -3.64 -1.76 -0.82
C LEU A 19 -3.03 -0.38 -0.59
N ILE A 20 -2.38 0.20 -1.60
CA ILE A 20 -1.81 1.54 -1.52
C ILE A 20 -2.75 2.52 -2.17
N GLN A 21 -3.20 3.49 -1.37
CA GLN A 21 -4.03 4.59 -1.82
C GLN A 21 -3.23 5.90 -1.74
N PRO A 22 -3.39 6.82 -2.70
CA PRO A 22 -2.80 8.14 -2.58
C PRO A 22 -3.42 8.88 -1.38
N LEU A 23 -2.63 9.68 -0.67
CA LEU A 23 -3.12 10.48 0.45
C LEU A 23 -4.32 11.35 0.04
N THR A 24 -4.24 11.94 -1.15
CA THR A 24 -5.26 12.81 -1.74
C THR A 24 -6.60 12.14 -2.06
N ALA A 25 -6.70 10.81 -1.95
CA ALA A 25 -7.95 10.10 -2.19
C ALA A 25 -9.05 10.52 -1.19
N TYR A 26 -8.70 10.66 0.10
CA TYR A 26 -9.63 11.03 1.17
C TYR A 26 -9.16 12.21 2.02
N PHE A 27 -7.85 12.51 2.00
CA PHE A 27 -7.36 13.75 2.61
C PHE A 27 -7.40 14.90 1.61
N GLU A 28 -7.86 16.03 2.09
CA GLU A 28 -7.74 17.31 1.40
C GLU A 28 -6.82 18.20 2.21
N ILE A 29 -5.82 18.79 1.55
CA ILE A 29 -5.03 19.89 2.09
C ILE A 29 -5.57 21.16 1.43
N TYR A 30 -5.99 22.13 2.23
CA TYR A 30 -6.63 23.36 1.77
C TYR A 30 -6.07 24.58 2.51
N ASP A 31 -6.24 25.76 1.91
CA ASP A 31 -5.80 27.02 2.50
C ASP A 31 -6.73 27.43 3.64
N GLU A 32 -6.16 27.84 4.77
CA GLU A 32 -6.93 28.56 5.77
C GLU A 32 -7.43 29.87 5.15
N ALA A 33 -8.72 30.16 5.34
CA ALA A 33 -9.32 31.36 4.80
C ALA A 33 -9.18 32.47 5.84
N ASP A 34 -8.14 33.27 5.72
CA ASP A 34 -7.93 34.50 6.48
C ASP A 34 -7.61 35.68 5.55
N ASP A 35 -7.44 36.87 6.15
CA ASP A 35 -7.19 38.13 5.45
C ASP A 35 -5.69 38.48 5.40
N ASP A 36 -4.80 37.56 5.74
CA ASP A 36 -3.37 37.83 5.76
C ASP A 36 -2.65 37.29 4.50
N ALA A 37 -1.34 37.55 4.44
CA ALA A 37 -0.52 37.17 3.28
C ALA A 37 0.32 35.91 3.55
N VAL A 38 -0.01 35.16 4.60
CA VAL A 38 0.71 33.97 5.06
C VAL A 38 0.05 32.74 4.44
N VAL A 39 0.86 31.86 3.86
CA VAL A 39 0.36 30.59 3.35
C VAL A 39 0.19 29.60 4.50
N GLU A 40 -1.03 29.52 5.00
CA GLU A 40 -1.42 28.58 6.05
C GLU A 40 -2.22 27.40 5.46
N LYS A 41 -1.70 26.18 5.62
CA LYS A 41 -2.38 24.95 5.16
C LYS A 41 -3.09 24.25 6.31
N ARG A 42 -4.28 23.71 6.05
CA ARG A 42 -4.99 22.78 6.93
C ARG A 42 -5.28 21.49 6.18
N TRP A 43 -5.63 20.44 6.91
CA TRP A 43 -6.13 19.22 6.28
C TRP A 43 -7.43 18.74 6.90
N ARG A 44 -8.21 18.02 6.10
CA ARG A 44 -9.41 17.30 6.54
C ARG A 44 -9.52 15.94 5.87
N LEU A 45 -10.01 14.96 6.62
CA LEU A 45 -10.30 13.60 6.20
C LEU A 45 -11.78 13.48 5.87
N TRP A 46 -12.07 13.05 4.65
CA TRP A 46 -13.42 12.83 4.15
C TRP A 46 -13.86 11.38 4.25
N GLU A 47 -15.15 11.17 4.46
CA GLU A 47 -15.76 9.84 4.46
C GLU A 47 -15.72 9.16 3.10
N ARG A 48 -15.82 9.94 2.02
CA ARG A 48 -15.88 9.44 0.64
C ARG A 48 -14.81 10.12 -0.22
N PRO A 49 -14.38 9.48 -1.32
CA PRO A 49 -13.41 10.08 -2.22
C PRO A 49 -13.94 11.37 -2.84
N GLU A 50 -13.03 12.12 -3.49
CA GLU A 50 -13.33 13.39 -4.16
C GLU A 50 -13.92 14.45 -3.21
N GLN A 51 -13.44 14.46 -1.96
CA GLN A 51 -13.84 15.43 -0.93
C GLN A 51 -15.35 15.50 -0.70
N SER A 52 -16.00 14.34 -0.66
CA SER A 52 -17.45 14.25 -0.53
C SER A 52 -17.88 13.54 0.77
N GLY A 53 -19.13 13.75 1.19
CA GLY A 53 -19.65 13.14 2.42
C GLY A 53 -19.32 13.94 3.68
N ALA A 54 -19.28 13.27 4.82
CA ALA A 54 -18.96 13.93 6.09
C ALA A 54 -17.43 14.09 6.25
N VAL A 55 -17.03 15.16 6.93
CA VAL A 55 -15.66 15.28 7.46
C VAL A 55 -15.56 14.41 8.71
N LEU A 56 -14.63 13.46 8.71
CA LEU A 56 -14.38 12.55 9.82
C LEU A 56 -13.43 13.16 10.85
N LEU A 57 -12.43 13.89 10.36
CA LEU A 57 -11.38 14.49 11.18
C LEU A 57 -10.77 15.70 10.45
N SER A 58 -10.33 16.71 11.18
CA SER A 58 -9.60 17.85 10.62
C SER A 58 -8.38 18.19 11.49
N SER A 59 -7.39 18.85 10.90
CA SER A 59 -6.25 19.39 11.64
C SER A 59 -6.71 20.39 12.71
N VAL A 60 -6.07 20.34 13.87
CA VAL A 60 -6.31 21.32 14.95
C VAL A 60 -5.61 22.65 14.65
N PHE A 61 -4.42 22.56 14.07
CA PHE A 61 -3.56 23.69 13.72
C PHE A 61 -3.45 23.85 12.20
N HIS A 62 -3.03 25.03 11.76
CA HIS A 62 -2.47 25.22 10.43
C HIS A 62 -1.00 24.76 10.37
N PHE A 63 -0.50 24.65 9.15
CA PHE A 63 0.88 24.34 8.83
C PHE A 63 1.44 25.44 7.95
N GLU A 64 2.58 25.98 8.34
CA GLU A 64 3.31 27.01 7.61
C GLU A 64 4.60 26.42 7.02
N GLY A 65 5.12 27.08 5.98
CA GLY A 65 6.44 26.78 5.42
C GLY A 65 7.58 27.43 6.22
N ALA A 66 8.80 27.35 5.70
CA ALA A 66 9.95 28.01 6.34
C ALA A 66 9.85 29.55 6.34
N ASN A 67 8.97 30.11 5.51
CA ASN A 67 8.60 31.52 5.44
C ASN A 67 7.19 31.65 4.84
N ASP A 68 6.60 32.84 4.95
CA ASP A 68 5.21 33.15 4.59
C ASP A 68 4.82 32.78 3.13
N ALA A 69 5.80 32.66 2.22
CA ALA A 69 5.59 32.33 0.81
C ALA A 69 5.89 30.85 0.45
N ASP A 70 6.36 30.04 1.41
CA ASP A 70 6.79 28.66 1.18
C ASP A 70 5.61 27.68 1.23
N GLU A 71 4.78 27.72 0.19
CA GLU A 71 3.64 26.82 0.03
C GLU A 71 4.03 25.34 0.02
N ALA A 72 5.14 25.00 -0.63
CA ALA A 72 5.62 23.62 -0.72
C ALA A 72 6.02 23.06 0.65
N GLY A 73 6.70 23.87 1.48
CA GLY A 73 7.01 23.53 2.86
C GLY A 73 5.76 23.33 3.72
N ALA A 74 4.77 24.22 3.59
CA ALA A 74 3.50 24.11 4.30
C ALA A 74 2.73 22.81 3.95
N ILE A 75 2.69 22.46 2.65
CA ILE A 75 2.10 21.20 2.18
C ILE A 75 2.85 19.99 2.75
N ALA A 76 4.19 20.00 2.71
CA ALA A 76 5.00 18.92 3.25
C ALA A 76 4.80 18.73 4.77
N ALA A 77 4.66 19.83 5.52
CA ALA A 77 4.33 19.79 6.94
C ALA A 77 2.93 19.20 7.21
N ALA A 78 1.93 19.59 6.41
CA ALA A 78 0.59 19.01 6.47
C ALA A 78 0.60 17.51 6.14
N GLN A 79 1.35 17.09 5.11
CA GLN A 79 1.53 15.68 4.76
C GLN A 79 2.17 14.88 5.90
N ALA A 80 3.22 15.42 6.54
CA ALA A 80 3.85 14.78 7.70
C ALA A 80 2.87 14.61 8.86
N SER A 81 1.99 15.59 9.11
CA SER A 81 0.91 15.47 10.11
C SER A 81 -0.10 14.38 9.73
N ILE A 82 -0.51 14.29 8.47
CA ILE A 82 -1.40 13.23 7.97
C ILE A 82 -0.76 11.84 8.19
N GLN A 83 0.55 11.68 7.96
CA GLN A 83 1.24 10.43 8.21
C GLN A 83 1.19 10.03 9.69
N GLN A 84 1.29 10.99 10.61
CA GLN A 84 1.12 10.72 12.06
C GLN A 84 -0.32 10.30 12.37
N VAL A 85 -1.32 10.92 11.74
CA VAL A 85 -2.73 10.54 11.88
C VAL A 85 -2.97 9.12 11.38
N ILE A 86 -2.40 8.73 10.24
CA ILE A 86 -2.49 7.37 9.72
C ILE A 86 -1.78 6.38 10.66
N HIS A 87 -0.62 6.77 11.20
CA HIS A 87 0.14 5.92 12.12
C HIS A 87 -0.61 5.64 13.43
N TYR A 88 -1.10 6.69 14.09
CA TYR A 88 -1.71 6.60 15.42
C TYR A 88 -3.23 6.44 15.40
N GLY A 89 -3.88 6.78 14.28
CA GLY A 89 -5.34 6.72 14.12
C GLY A 89 -5.88 5.30 13.92
N LEU A 90 -5.03 4.29 13.77
CA LEU A 90 -5.46 2.88 13.76
C LEU A 90 -5.72 2.34 15.17
N ASP A 91 -5.25 3.06 16.18
CA ASP A 91 -5.22 2.64 17.58
C ASP A 91 -6.33 3.34 18.38
N THR A 92 -7.34 2.58 18.81
CA THR A 92 -8.53 3.11 19.52
C THR A 92 -8.21 3.90 20.79
N TRP A 93 -7.05 3.63 21.40
CA TRP A 93 -6.59 4.18 22.66
C TRP A 93 -6.00 5.58 22.53
N ASN A 94 -5.69 6.02 21.31
CA ASN A 94 -5.27 7.39 21.01
C ASN A 94 -6.45 8.36 20.84
N TYR A 95 -7.69 7.85 20.86
CA TYR A 95 -8.91 8.66 20.70
C TYR A 95 -9.53 9.03 22.05
N HIS A 96 -9.91 10.30 22.19
CA HIS A 96 -10.53 10.84 23.39
C HIS A 96 -11.81 11.58 23.05
N VAL A 97 -12.90 11.27 23.75
CA VAL A 97 -14.16 12.03 23.66
C VAL A 97 -14.04 13.28 24.52
N LEU A 98 -14.35 14.44 23.93
CA LEU A 98 -14.25 15.75 24.57
C LEU A 98 -15.63 16.43 24.56
N PRO A 99 -16.03 17.13 25.65
CA PRO A 99 -17.21 17.97 25.61
C PRO A 99 -16.98 19.15 24.66
N ALA A 100 -17.90 19.36 23.72
CA ALA A 100 -17.88 20.49 22.78
C ALA A 100 -18.93 21.57 23.13
N GLY A 101 -19.76 21.29 24.12
CA GLY A 101 -20.84 22.16 24.62
C GLY A 101 -21.56 21.47 25.78
N ALA A 102 -22.68 22.05 26.23
CA ALA A 102 -23.43 21.51 27.37
C ALA A 102 -23.96 20.08 27.14
N THR A 103 -24.28 19.73 25.89
CA THR A 103 -24.88 18.44 25.51
C THR A 103 -24.22 17.81 24.27
N THR A 104 -23.16 18.42 23.76
CA THR A 104 -22.50 18.00 22.52
C THR A 104 -21.07 17.54 22.77
N PHE A 105 -20.60 16.61 21.95
CA PHE A 105 -19.33 15.92 22.12
C PHE A 105 -18.56 15.87 20.80
N ASN A 106 -17.28 16.20 20.85
CA ASN A 106 -16.31 15.90 19.80
C ASN A 106 -15.45 14.72 20.22
N PHE A 107 -14.62 14.23 19.31
CA PHE A 107 -13.50 13.38 19.66
C PHE A 107 -12.22 13.93 19.02
N ALA A 108 -11.11 13.75 19.72
CA ALA A 108 -9.78 14.12 19.23
C ALA A 108 -8.90 12.87 19.13
N LEU A 109 -8.09 12.81 18.08
CA LEU A 109 -6.94 11.92 17.99
C LEU A 109 -5.74 12.62 18.64
N ARG A 110 -5.09 11.98 19.60
CA ARG A 110 -3.91 12.52 20.29
C ARG A 110 -2.66 11.72 19.98
N HIS A 111 -1.51 12.39 20.01
CA HIS A 111 -0.23 11.69 19.98
C HIS A 111 -0.09 10.81 21.24
N PRO A 112 0.44 9.58 21.19
CA PRO A 112 0.53 8.70 22.37
C PRO A 112 1.36 9.30 23.52
N ASP A 113 2.39 10.09 23.18
CA ASP A 113 3.20 10.82 24.18
C ASP A 113 2.41 11.90 24.94
N ALA A 114 1.19 12.24 24.50
CA ALA A 114 0.27 13.11 25.22
C ALA A 114 -0.10 12.58 26.59
N ALA A 115 -0.09 11.25 26.80
CA ALA A 115 -0.45 10.66 28.08
C ALA A 115 0.49 11.09 29.23
N VAL A 116 1.68 11.63 28.91
CA VAL A 116 2.69 12.10 29.87
C VAL A 116 2.63 13.62 30.10
N ARG A 117 2.01 14.38 29.20
CA ARG A 117 1.88 15.85 29.29
C ARG A 117 0.45 16.24 29.63
N GLU A 118 0.25 17.35 30.33
CA GLU A 118 -1.11 17.84 30.62
C GLU A 118 -1.91 18.00 29.31
N PRO A 119 -3.24 17.81 29.33
CA PRO A 119 -4.09 17.87 28.15
C PRO A 119 -4.19 19.30 27.63
N ASP A 120 -3.17 19.72 26.91
CA ASP A 120 -3.15 20.92 26.09
C ASP A 120 -3.57 20.55 24.65
N ASP A 121 -4.14 21.51 23.94
CA ASP A 121 -4.56 21.33 22.55
C ASP A 121 -3.37 20.99 21.64
N SER A 122 -2.15 21.39 22.04
CA SER A 122 -0.87 21.15 21.36
C SER A 122 -0.50 19.68 21.16
N VAL A 123 -1.26 18.73 21.73
CA VAL A 123 -1.03 17.29 21.55
C VAL A 123 -2.10 16.57 20.72
N SER A 124 -3.11 17.30 20.26
CA SER A 124 -4.15 16.75 19.37
C SER A 124 -3.68 16.78 17.92
N LEU A 125 -3.63 15.60 17.30
CA LEU A 125 -3.30 15.44 15.88
C LEU A 125 -4.50 15.82 15.00
N GLY A 126 -5.71 15.60 15.48
CA GLY A 126 -6.90 16.09 14.78
C GLY A 126 -8.17 15.98 15.61
N LEU A 127 -9.18 16.72 15.19
CA LEU A 127 -10.45 16.89 15.90
C LEU A 127 -11.62 16.59 14.97
N SER A 128 -12.66 15.96 15.50
CA SER A 128 -13.92 15.76 14.78
C SER A 128 -14.76 17.04 14.76
N ASN A 129 -15.35 17.37 13.62
CA ASN A 129 -16.32 18.47 13.47
C ASN A 129 -17.33 18.08 12.38
N PRO A 130 -18.67 18.24 12.55
CA PRO A 130 -19.41 18.89 13.63
C PRO A 130 -19.59 18.06 14.92
N PRO A 131 -19.89 18.71 16.07
CA PRO A 131 -20.19 18.04 17.33
C PRO A 131 -21.35 17.05 17.26
N ARG A 132 -21.22 15.95 18.01
CA ARG A 132 -22.20 14.87 18.10
C ARG A 132 -23.12 15.08 19.31
N ALA A 133 -24.36 14.60 19.21
CA ALA A 133 -25.39 14.81 20.23
C ALA A 133 -25.19 14.00 21.53
N SER A 134 -24.26 13.03 21.56
CA SER A 134 -23.97 12.25 22.76
C SER A 134 -22.57 11.64 22.72
N ALA A 135 -22.03 11.28 23.89
CA ALA A 135 -20.77 10.57 24.00
C ALA A 135 -20.80 9.21 23.29
N ALA A 136 -21.94 8.51 23.30
CA ALA A 136 -22.11 7.25 22.57
C ALA A 136 -22.05 7.45 21.04
N ALA A 137 -22.61 8.55 20.54
CA ALA A 137 -22.50 8.92 19.12
C ALA A 137 -21.05 9.28 18.75
N ALA A 138 -20.32 9.97 19.63
CA ALA A 138 -18.89 10.22 19.43
C ALA A 138 -18.07 8.91 19.38
N GLN A 139 -18.36 7.94 20.26
CA GLN A 139 -17.71 6.62 20.24
C GLN A 139 -18.06 5.78 19.00
N ALA A 140 -19.28 5.90 18.47
CA ALA A 140 -19.62 5.30 17.18
C ALA A 140 -18.81 5.93 16.05
N ALA A 141 -18.71 7.26 16.02
CA ALA A 141 -17.92 7.99 15.03
C ALA A 141 -16.43 7.66 15.12
N ILE A 142 -15.85 7.47 16.31
CA ILE A 142 -14.48 6.99 16.47
C ILE A 142 -14.29 5.64 15.76
N ARG A 143 -15.20 4.68 15.97
CA ARG A 143 -15.12 3.37 15.31
C ARG A 143 -15.22 3.48 13.79
N GLU A 144 -16.11 4.34 13.30
CA GLU A 144 -16.25 4.61 11.86
C GLU A 144 -14.96 5.21 11.27
N THR A 145 -14.36 6.20 11.94
CA THR A 145 -13.08 6.79 11.51
C THR A 145 -11.95 5.76 11.52
N ILE A 146 -11.85 4.91 12.54
CA ILE A 146 -10.84 3.86 12.62
C ILE A 146 -11.03 2.83 11.50
N GLU A 147 -12.27 2.37 11.26
CA GLU A 147 -12.55 1.44 10.17
C GLU A 147 -12.28 2.06 8.80
N HIS A 148 -12.52 3.36 8.64
CA HIS A 148 -12.18 4.12 7.45
C HIS A 148 -10.66 4.17 7.23
N LEU A 149 -9.89 4.61 8.23
CA LEU A 149 -8.42 4.64 8.17
C LEU A 149 -7.84 3.24 7.95
N TYR A 150 -8.36 2.23 8.62
CA TYR A 150 -7.91 0.86 8.45
C TYR A 150 -8.21 0.34 7.04
N THR A 151 -9.39 0.65 6.49
CA THR A 151 -9.79 0.19 5.15
C THR A 151 -8.92 0.79 4.04
N HIS A 152 -8.57 2.09 4.16
CA HIS A 152 -7.94 2.82 3.05
C HIS A 152 -6.44 3.10 3.23
N TYR A 153 -5.94 3.15 4.47
CA TYR A 153 -4.58 3.59 4.77
C TYR A 153 -3.75 2.61 5.60
N SER A 154 -4.30 1.47 6.06
CA SER A 154 -3.50 0.46 6.75
C SER A 154 -2.44 -0.18 5.86
N ALA A 155 -2.72 -0.29 4.55
CA ALA A 155 -1.96 -1.07 3.57
C ALA A 155 -1.75 -2.54 3.99
N GLU A 156 -2.60 -3.08 4.87
CA GLU A 156 -2.55 -4.47 5.30
C GLU A 156 -3.25 -5.39 4.29
N GLY A 157 -2.50 -6.33 3.71
CA GLY A 157 -3.01 -7.32 2.78
C GLY A 157 -1.90 -8.04 2.04
N PHE A 158 -2.25 -8.76 0.99
CA PHE A 158 -1.30 -9.36 0.06
C PHE A 158 -1.97 -9.62 -1.29
N HIS A 159 -1.15 -9.78 -2.32
CA HIS A 159 -1.57 -10.22 -3.65
C HIS A 159 -1.16 -11.66 -3.88
N LEU A 160 -2.03 -12.44 -4.52
CA LEU A 160 -1.76 -13.81 -4.91
C LEU A 160 -1.67 -13.90 -6.44
N VAL A 161 -0.60 -14.54 -6.90
CA VAL A 161 -0.34 -14.81 -8.31
C VAL A 161 -0.26 -16.32 -8.51
N GLU A 162 -1.18 -16.86 -9.30
CA GLU A 162 -1.11 -18.26 -9.74
C GLU A 162 -0.27 -18.32 -11.01
N HIS A 163 0.89 -19.00 -10.95
CA HIS A 163 1.83 -18.94 -12.07
C HIS A 163 1.27 -19.60 -13.32
N ILE A 164 0.37 -20.57 -13.18
CA ILE A 164 -0.29 -21.22 -14.32
C ILE A 164 -1.10 -20.24 -15.18
N LEU A 165 -1.56 -19.12 -14.61
CA LEU A 165 -2.27 -18.06 -15.36
C LEU A 165 -1.31 -17.19 -16.18
N LEU A 166 -0.02 -17.22 -15.85
CA LEU A 166 1.04 -16.55 -16.60
C LEU A 166 1.63 -17.46 -17.67
N ARG A 167 1.14 -18.69 -17.84
CA ARG A 167 1.65 -19.61 -18.87
C ARG A 167 1.29 -19.12 -20.27
N PRO A 168 2.18 -19.26 -21.28
CA PRO A 168 1.84 -18.91 -22.66
C PRO A 168 0.65 -19.72 -23.15
N GLN A 169 -0.30 -19.07 -23.82
CA GLN A 169 -1.41 -19.76 -24.46
C GLN A 169 -1.05 -20.08 -25.91
N ARG A 170 -1.50 -21.24 -26.42
CA ARG A 170 -1.34 -21.56 -27.85
C ARG A 170 -2.12 -20.54 -28.70
N GLY A 171 -1.44 -19.78 -29.55
CA GLY A 171 -1.99 -18.61 -30.27
C GLY A 171 -0.89 -17.76 -30.92
N PRO A 172 -1.05 -16.43 -31.10
CA PRO A 172 -0.01 -15.54 -31.66
C PRO A 172 1.31 -15.53 -30.86
N ASP A 173 1.30 -16.01 -29.61
CA ASP A 173 2.50 -16.36 -28.82
C ASP A 173 3.28 -17.56 -29.40
N THR A 174 2.68 -18.37 -30.26
CA THR A 174 3.23 -19.61 -30.79
C THR A 174 3.08 -19.65 -32.32
N ASP A 175 3.46 -18.60 -33.03
CA ASP A 175 3.60 -18.69 -34.49
C ASP A 175 4.75 -19.65 -34.83
N PRO A 176 4.48 -20.85 -35.38
CA PRO A 176 5.52 -21.80 -35.72
C PRO A 176 6.38 -21.36 -36.91
N THR A 177 6.08 -20.22 -37.53
CA THR A 177 6.80 -19.63 -38.67
C THR A 177 7.62 -18.39 -38.32
N ALA A 178 7.60 -17.94 -37.06
CA ALA A 178 8.44 -16.84 -36.61
C ALA A 178 9.95 -17.21 -36.71
N PRO A 179 10.79 -16.36 -37.35
CA PRO A 179 12.21 -16.66 -37.60
C PRO A 179 13.11 -16.57 -36.35
N GLU A 180 12.58 -16.06 -35.25
CA GLU A 180 13.24 -16.02 -33.94
C GLU A 180 12.63 -17.13 -33.08
N PRO A 181 13.43 -17.97 -32.38
CA PRO A 181 12.88 -18.86 -31.37
C PRO A 181 12.11 -17.99 -30.38
N TYR A 182 10.87 -18.40 -30.05
CA TYR A 182 10.10 -17.80 -28.96
C TYR A 182 11.08 -17.49 -27.83
N PRO A 183 11.26 -16.22 -27.40
CA PRO A 183 12.16 -15.92 -26.30
C PRO A 183 11.58 -16.71 -25.12
N GLY A 184 12.22 -17.83 -24.78
CA GLY A 184 11.66 -18.82 -23.88
C GLY A 184 11.10 -18.13 -22.65
N ASP A 185 9.88 -18.50 -22.27
CA ASP A 185 9.16 -17.80 -21.21
C ASP A 185 9.99 -17.80 -19.93
N ALA A 186 10.51 -16.62 -19.58
CA ALA A 186 11.59 -16.45 -18.63
C ALA A 186 11.11 -16.33 -17.18
N LEU A 187 9.86 -16.72 -16.88
CA LEU A 187 9.33 -16.62 -15.52
C LEU A 187 10.24 -17.36 -14.55
N LEU A 188 10.79 -16.60 -13.60
CA LEU A 188 11.73 -17.06 -12.58
C LEU A 188 12.93 -17.83 -13.14
N ALA A 189 13.38 -17.49 -14.35
CA ALA A 189 14.53 -18.11 -15.00
C ALA A 189 15.80 -17.88 -14.16
N ARG A 190 16.09 -18.80 -13.25
CA ARG A 190 17.31 -18.79 -12.46
C ARG A 190 18.46 -19.31 -13.31
N PRO A 191 19.61 -18.61 -13.39
CA PRO A 191 20.79 -19.18 -14.01
C PRO A 191 21.22 -20.40 -13.18
N SER A 192 21.15 -21.60 -13.78
CA SER A 192 21.70 -22.79 -13.14
C SER A 192 23.22 -22.67 -13.12
N ALA A 193 23.86 -22.99 -11.99
CA ALA A 193 25.32 -22.97 -11.88
C ALA A 193 26.02 -24.08 -12.70
N ASN A 194 25.26 -25.00 -13.29
CA ASN A 194 25.81 -26.13 -14.03
C ASN A 194 24.90 -26.51 -15.22
N PRO A 195 25.29 -26.19 -16.48
CA PRO A 195 24.43 -26.34 -17.65
C PRO A 195 23.97 -27.78 -17.93
N ASP A 196 24.68 -28.78 -17.39
CA ASP A 196 24.39 -30.21 -17.60
C ASP A 196 23.46 -30.84 -16.55
N THR A 197 23.07 -30.10 -15.49
CA THR A 197 22.15 -30.59 -14.42
C THR A 197 20.96 -29.68 -14.17
N ALA A 198 20.71 -28.73 -15.08
CA ALA A 198 19.54 -27.86 -15.06
C ALA A 198 18.28 -28.67 -15.40
N SER A 199 17.76 -29.44 -14.45
CA SER A 199 16.34 -29.77 -14.48
C SER A 199 15.60 -28.44 -14.35
N GLU A 200 15.17 -27.92 -15.50
CA GLU A 200 14.26 -26.80 -15.67
C GLU A 200 13.06 -27.05 -14.76
N ILE A 201 13.04 -26.39 -13.60
CA ILE A 201 11.89 -26.43 -12.70
C ILE A 201 10.81 -25.65 -13.43
N ASP A 202 9.80 -26.34 -13.95
CA ASP A 202 8.62 -25.71 -14.55
C ASP A 202 8.12 -24.59 -13.62
N PRO A 203 8.30 -23.31 -14.01
CA PRO A 203 8.00 -22.19 -13.12
C PRO A 203 6.49 -21.91 -13.05
N TYR A 204 5.67 -22.55 -13.90
CA TYR A 204 4.23 -22.34 -13.97
C TYR A 204 3.43 -23.35 -13.15
N SER A 205 3.80 -24.63 -13.25
CA SER A 205 3.02 -25.69 -12.64
C SER A 205 3.18 -25.74 -11.13
N TYR A 206 2.05 -25.87 -10.41
CA TYR A 206 2.00 -26.10 -8.97
C TYR A 206 2.67 -24.99 -8.12
N GLN A 207 2.76 -23.77 -8.64
CA GLN A 207 3.39 -22.64 -7.94
C GLN A 207 2.43 -21.46 -7.79
N VAL A 208 2.47 -20.87 -6.61
CA VAL A 208 1.76 -19.62 -6.30
C VAL A 208 2.71 -18.68 -5.61
N SER A 209 2.65 -17.39 -5.95
CA SER A 209 3.40 -16.35 -5.25
C SER A 209 2.45 -15.49 -4.44
N LEU A 210 2.82 -15.21 -3.20
CA LEU A 210 2.14 -14.30 -2.30
C LEU A 210 3.05 -13.09 -2.06
N ILE A 211 2.57 -11.91 -2.45
CA ILE A 211 3.31 -10.66 -2.39
C ILE A 211 2.70 -9.81 -1.27
N PHE A 212 3.46 -9.63 -0.20
CA PHE A 212 3.12 -8.81 0.96
C PHE A 212 3.90 -7.50 0.90
N PRO A 213 3.31 -6.36 1.31
CA PRO A 213 4.09 -5.17 1.58
C PRO A 213 5.00 -5.42 2.80
N SER A 214 6.25 -4.96 2.77
CA SER A 214 7.20 -5.22 3.84
C SER A 214 6.95 -4.37 5.10
N GLY A 215 6.23 -3.25 4.96
CA GLY A 215 6.14 -2.20 5.99
C GLY A 215 7.35 -1.25 5.99
N TYR A 216 8.21 -1.32 4.98
CA TYR A 216 9.27 -0.37 4.72
C TYR A 216 9.10 0.27 3.34
N ALA A 217 9.63 1.48 3.19
CA ALA A 217 9.86 2.12 1.92
C ALA A 217 11.37 2.29 1.68
N ARG A 218 11.80 2.29 0.43
CA ARG A 218 13.16 2.60 0.00
C ARG A 218 13.16 3.42 -1.29
N ASP A 219 14.27 4.07 -1.58
CA ASP A 219 14.48 4.75 -2.85
C ASP A 219 14.92 3.73 -3.90
N PHE A 220 14.13 3.59 -4.97
CA PHE A 220 14.44 2.69 -6.10
C PHE A 220 15.13 3.43 -7.25
N SER A 221 15.45 4.71 -7.09
CA SER A 221 16.20 5.48 -8.07
C SER A 221 17.61 4.88 -8.26
N PRO A 222 18.11 4.79 -9.51
CA PRO A 222 19.50 4.40 -9.77
C PRO A 222 20.52 5.33 -9.10
N ALA A 223 20.12 6.55 -8.76
CA ALA A 223 20.95 7.57 -8.13
C ALA A 223 20.91 7.53 -6.59
N ALA A 224 20.18 6.59 -5.98
CA ALA A 224 20.08 6.50 -4.53
C ALA A 224 21.48 6.34 -3.90
N SER A 225 21.81 7.22 -2.94
CA SER A 225 23.10 7.20 -2.25
C SER A 225 23.29 5.95 -1.39
N ASN A 226 22.19 5.37 -0.92
CA ASN A 226 22.15 4.07 -0.26
C ASN A 226 20.86 3.32 -0.66
N PRO A 227 20.92 2.41 -1.65
CA PRO A 227 19.75 1.67 -2.13
C PRO A 227 19.15 0.70 -1.10
N GLU A 228 19.88 0.43 -0.01
CA GLU A 228 19.39 -0.40 1.10
C GLU A 228 18.76 0.43 2.23
N ALA A 229 18.79 1.76 2.15
CA ALA A 229 18.19 2.63 3.16
C ALA A 229 16.66 2.46 3.16
N ARG A 230 16.13 2.00 4.30
CA ARG A 230 14.71 1.78 4.51
C ARG A 230 14.11 2.79 5.48
N SER A 231 13.00 3.40 5.10
CA SER A 231 12.16 4.20 5.98
C SER A 231 10.92 3.39 6.40
N PRO A 232 10.45 3.53 7.65
CA PRO A 232 9.25 2.84 8.11
C PRO A 232 7.97 3.45 7.53
N VAL A 233 7.06 2.61 7.04
CA VAL A 233 5.76 3.02 6.49
C VAL A 233 4.66 2.02 6.90
N PRO A 234 3.36 2.36 6.78
CA PRO A 234 2.29 1.38 6.88
C PRO A 234 2.44 0.27 5.82
N PRO A 235 2.14 -1.01 6.13
CA PRO A 235 1.64 -1.52 7.41
C PRO A 235 2.73 -1.75 8.46
N HIS A 236 2.58 -1.10 9.62
CA HIS A 236 3.60 -1.11 10.67
C HIS A 236 3.92 -2.50 11.22
N ARG A 237 2.90 -3.35 11.36
CA ARG A 237 3.03 -4.69 11.96
C ARG A 237 3.87 -5.63 11.10
N PHE A 238 3.89 -5.45 9.77
CA PHE A 238 4.63 -6.32 8.87
C PHE A 238 6.14 -6.14 8.97
N ARG A 239 6.62 -5.15 9.73
CA ARG A 239 8.04 -5.04 10.11
C ARG A 239 8.44 -6.03 11.21
N ASP A 240 7.50 -6.53 12.01
CA ASP A 240 7.78 -7.49 13.07
C ASP A 240 8.15 -8.86 12.47
N ARG A 241 9.37 -9.31 12.75
CA ARG A 241 9.91 -10.59 12.27
C ARG A 241 9.13 -11.79 12.78
N GLU A 242 8.62 -11.76 14.01
CA GLU A 242 7.84 -12.86 14.56
C GLU A 242 6.47 -12.95 13.87
N LEU A 243 5.86 -11.81 13.58
CA LEU A 243 4.66 -11.77 12.75
C LEU A 243 4.93 -12.32 11.34
N ARG A 244 6.03 -11.92 10.67
CA ARG A 244 6.37 -12.46 9.34
C ARG A 244 6.51 -13.97 9.36
N ARG A 245 7.26 -14.52 10.32
CA ARG A 245 7.41 -15.97 10.52
C ARG A 245 6.08 -16.66 10.79
N HIS A 246 5.20 -16.02 11.55
CA HIS A 246 3.85 -16.51 11.78
C HIS A 246 3.04 -16.54 10.48
N VAL A 247 3.00 -15.43 9.73
CA VAL A 247 2.32 -15.33 8.43
C VAL A 247 2.82 -16.40 7.47
N GLU A 248 4.14 -16.54 7.31
CA GLU A 248 4.74 -17.54 6.42
C GLU A 248 4.34 -18.97 6.80
N ARG A 249 4.33 -19.28 8.09
CA ARG A 249 3.86 -20.58 8.60
C ARG A 249 2.37 -20.80 8.28
N ILE A 250 1.54 -19.78 8.48
CA ILE A 250 0.10 -19.85 8.18
C ILE A 250 -0.13 -20.06 6.67
N VAL A 251 0.65 -19.39 5.81
CA VAL A 251 0.60 -19.59 4.36
C VAL A 251 0.93 -21.04 4.02
N GLN A 252 2.05 -21.58 4.53
CA GLN A 252 2.45 -22.97 4.30
C GLN A 252 1.40 -23.97 4.78
N GLN A 253 0.80 -23.75 5.95
CA GLN A 253 -0.24 -24.62 6.51
C GLN A 253 -1.59 -24.51 5.80
N SER A 254 -1.88 -23.35 5.22
CA SER A 254 -3.15 -23.09 4.52
C SER A 254 -3.08 -23.47 3.03
N CYS A 255 -1.88 -23.62 2.48
CA CYS A 255 -1.65 -24.00 1.10
C CYS A 255 -1.95 -25.50 0.89
N PRO A 256 -2.69 -25.87 -0.18
CA PRO A 256 -2.83 -27.27 -0.57
C PRO A 256 -1.46 -27.93 -0.78
N ALA A 257 -1.31 -29.20 -0.38
CA ALA A 257 -0.03 -29.90 -0.41
C ALA A 257 0.61 -30.03 -1.81
N HIS A 258 -0.20 -29.92 -2.87
CA HIS A 258 0.26 -29.96 -4.27
C HIS A 258 0.65 -28.58 -4.80
N LEU A 259 0.52 -27.50 -4.02
CA LEU A 259 0.96 -26.17 -4.40
C LEU A 259 2.17 -25.77 -3.56
N ARG A 260 3.15 -25.16 -4.23
CA ARG A 260 4.32 -24.56 -3.59
C ARG A 260 4.09 -23.05 -3.46
N PRO A 261 3.92 -22.52 -2.24
CA PRO A 261 3.87 -21.08 -2.02
C PRO A 261 5.28 -20.47 -2.02
N LEU A 262 5.46 -19.41 -2.81
CA LEU A 262 6.57 -18.46 -2.73
C LEU A 262 6.06 -17.20 -2.03
N ILE A 263 6.85 -16.64 -1.12
CA ILE A 263 6.44 -15.49 -0.31
C ILE A 263 7.46 -14.38 -0.52
N TYR A 264 6.96 -13.21 -0.90
CA TYR A 264 7.77 -12.01 -1.12
C TYR A 264 7.28 -10.91 -0.20
N TRP A 265 8.21 -10.30 0.54
CA TRP A 265 7.97 -9.08 1.32
C TRP A 265 8.64 -7.94 0.57
N VAL A 266 7.85 -7.01 0.04
CA VAL A 266 8.32 -6.01 -0.93
C VAL A 266 8.24 -4.61 -0.35
N ASP A 267 9.34 -3.87 -0.49
CA ASP A 267 9.43 -2.49 -0.03
C ASP A 267 8.64 -1.55 -0.95
N ARG A 268 8.11 -0.49 -0.35
CA ARG A 268 7.41 0.60 -1.02
C ARG A 268 8.39 1.63 -1.59
N HIS A 269 7.99 2.40 -2.60
CA HIS A 269 8.80 3.51 -3.10
C HIS A 269 8.79 4.72 -2.14
N VAL A 270 9.92 5.43 -2.00
CA VAL A 270 10.06 6.59 -1.08
C VAL A 270 9.37 7.88 -1.55
N SER A 271 8.82 7.97 -2.76
CA SER A 271 8.14 9.21 -3.20
C SER A 271 6.65 9.27 -2.80
N GLU A 272 6.25 10.35 -2.11
CA GLU A 272 4.84 10.74 -1.93
C GLU A 272 4.23 11.33 -3.22
N GLN A 273 5.08 11.76 -4.15
CA GLN A 273 4.68 12.05 -5.52
C GLN A 273 4.59 10.73 -6.26
N SER A 274 3.36 10.21 -6.31
CA SER A 274 2.92 9.23 -7.29
C SER A 274 3.18 9.80 -8.69
N LEU A 275 4.37 9.54 -9.24
CA LEU A 275 4.50 9.48 -10.69
C LEU A 275 3.40 8.55 -11.18
N PRO A 276 2.78 8.82 -12.33
CA PRO A 276 1.84 7.88 -12.91
C PRO A 276 2.61 6.59 -13.19
N PHE A 277 2.44 5.59 -12.33
CA PHE A 277 2.89 4.23 -12.58
C PHE A 277 1.88 3.60 -13.54
N PRO A 278 2.13 3.73 -14.84
CA PRO A 278 2.13 2.54 -15.67
C PRO A 278 3.33 2.52 -16.62
N GLU A 279 4.48 3.09 -16.24
CA GLU A 279 5.68 2.89 -17.05
C GLU A 279 6.03 1.39 -17.09
N PRO A 280 6.24 0.82 -18.30
CA PRO A 280 6.64 -0.57 -18.44
C PRO A 280 7.94 -0.85 -17.69
N ILE A 281 8.02 -2.00 -17.04
CA ILE A 281 9.26 -2.46 -16.43
C ILE A 281 10.25 -2.75 -17.57
N PRO A 282 11.49 -2.23 -17.51
CA PRO A 282 12.53 -2.60 -18.46
C PRO A 282 12.93 -4.06 -18.24
N GLU A 283 13.26 -4.78 -19.31
CA GLU A 283 13.65 -6.20 -19.24
C GLU A 283 14.86 -6.46 -18.33
N THR A 284 15.68 -5.44 -18.06
CA THR A 284 16.86 -5.48 -17.21
C THR A 284 16.58 -5.14 -15.74
N ALA A 285 15.33 -4.93 -15.35
CA ALA A 285 14.97 -4.59 -13.96
C ALA A 285 15.38 -5.71 -13.00
N THR A 286 16.22 -5.37 -12.03
CA THR A 286 16.67 -6.28 -10.97
C THR A 286 15.87 -6.14 -9.68
N ASP A 287 14.96 -5.17 -9.63
CA ASP A 287 14.16 -4.86 -8.46
C ASP A 287 12.88 -4.10 -8.83
N ILE A 288 11.89 -4.13 -7.93
CA ILE A 288 10.57 -3.50 -8.15
C ILE A 288 9.95 -3.07 -6.82
N SER A 289 9.27 -1.92 -6.82
CA SER A 289 8.49 -1.46 -5.67
C SER A 289 7.13 -2.16 -5.57
N PHE A 290 6.58 -2.20 -4.37
CA PHE A 290 5.24 -2.77 -4.17
C PHE A 290 4.17 -2.00 -4.96
N GLU A 291 4.25 -0.67 -5.03
CA GLU A 291 3.34 0.18 -5.82
C GLU A 291 3.37 -0.19 -7.31
N GLN A 292 4.56 -0.34 -7.88
CA GLN A 292 4.72 -0.68 -9.30
C GLN A 292 4.22 -2.11 -9.59
N PHE A 293 4.54 -3.06 -8.70
CA PHE A 293 4.00 -4.42 -8.79
C PHE A 293 2.47 -4.42 -8.76
N GLU A 294 1.87 -3.71 -7.81
CA GLU A 294 0.41 -3.66 -7.62
C GLU A 294 -0.29 -3.07 -8.85
N ALA A 295 0.25 -1.99 -9.43
CA ALA A 295 -0.28 -1.39 -10.66
C ALA A 295 -0.28 -2.39 -11.82
N ILE A 296 0.82 -3.13 -12.02
CA ILE A 296 0.96 -4.14 -13.07
C ILE A 296 0.04 -5.33 -12.83
N TYR A 297 -0.07 -5.79 -11.57
CA TYR A 297 -0.97 -6.85 -11.17
C TYR A 297 -2.42 -6.53 -11.53
N PHE A 298 -2.91 -5.32 -11.21
CA PHE A 298 -4.26 -4.91 -11.55
C PHE A 298 -4.45 -4.66 -13.04
N ALA A 299 -3.45 -4.10 -13.74
CA ALA A 299 -3.49 -3.94 -15.19
C ALA A 299 -3.65 -5.31 -15.88
N TRP A 300 -2.84 -6.30 -15.51
CA TRP A 300 -2.94 -7.67 -16.00
C TRP A 300 -4.27 -8.32 -15.62
N LEU A 301 -4.68 -8.23 -14.36
CA LEU A 301 -5.91 -8.84 -13.90
C LEU A 301 -7.15 -8.30 -14.64
N ASN A 302 -7.18 -7.00 -14.93
CA ASN A 302 -8.25 -6.39 -15.70
C ASN A 302 -8.34 -6.98 -17.11
N THR A 303 -7.24 -7.39 -17.73
CA THR A 303 -7.27 -8.11 -19.03
C THR A 303 -7.91 -9.49 -18.94
N GLN A 304 -7.88 -10.12 -17.77
CA GLN A 304 -8.44 -11.46 -17.54
C GLN A 304 -9.90 -11.42 -17.10
N LEU A 305 -10.31 -10.37 -16.38
CA LEU A 305 -11.65 -10.25 -15.81
C LEU A 305 -12.63 -9.48 -16.71
N LEU A 306 -12.14 -8.55 -17.53
CA LEU A 306 -12.99 -7.73 -18.39
C LEU A 306 -13.14 -8.38 -19.79
N PRO A 307 -14.37 -8.63 -20.26
CA PRO A 307 -14.58 -9.16 -21.60
C PRO A 307 -14.22 -8.11 -22.66
N GLY A 308 -13.68 -8.56 -23.80
CA GLY A 308 -13.46 -7.71 -24.99
C GLY A 308 -12.09 -7.03 -25.07
N VAL A 309 -11.14 -7.36 -24.17
CA VAL A 309 -9.76 -6.89 -24.28
C VAL A 309 -9.06 -7.56 -25.47
N ALA A 310 -8.34 -6.77 -26.28
CA ALA A 310 -7.57 -7.27 -27.41
C ALA A 310 -6.47 -8.26 -26.96
N ALA A 311 -6.22 -9.30 -27.77
CA ALA A 311 -5.26 -10.35 -27.43
C ALA A 311 -3.84 -9.80 -27.23
N GLU A 312 -3.44 -8.82 -28.05
CA GLU A 312 -2.13 -8.17 -27.97
C GLU A 312 -1.96 -7.41 -26.64
N ALA A 313 -3.02 -6.75 -26.17
CA ALA A 313 -3.00 -6.04 -24.89
C ALA A 313 -2.92 -7.01 -23.69
N ALA A 314 -3.61 -8.15 -23.78
CA ALA A 314 -3.53 -9.21 -22.76
C ALA A 314 -2.13 -9.84 -22.71
N ILE A 315 -1.52 -10.10 -23.86
CA ILE A 315 -0.13 -10.61 -23.96
C ILE A 315 0.86 -9.59 -23.39
N ALA A 316 0.75 -8.31 -23.76
CA ALA A 316 1.61 -7.26 -23.25
C ALA A 316 1.52 -7.14 -21.72
N ALA A 317 0.31 -7.14 -21.16
CA ALA A 317 0.11 -7.07 -19.70
C ALA A 317 0.65 -8.31 -18.97
N ARG A 318 0.48 -9.50 -19.56
CA ARG A 318 1.08 -10.75 -19.07
C ARG A 318 2.61 -10.68 -19.05
N ASN A 319 3.24 -10.20 -20.12
CA ASN A 319 4.70 -10.09 -20.20
C ASN A 319 5.24 -9.10 -19.16
N GLN A 320 4.55 -7.98 -18.93
CA GLN A 320 4.89 -7.05 -17.85
C GLN A 320 4.78 -7.70 -16.46
N MET A 321 3.76 -8.55 -16.25
CA MET A 321 3.63 -9.31 -15.01
C MET A 321 4.79 -10.31 -14.81
N ILE A 322 5.25 -10.97 -15.88
CA ILE A 322 6.42 -11.87 -15.84
C ILE A 322 7.69 -11.09 -15.47
N LEU A 323 7.93 -9.93 -16.09
CA LEU A 323 9.05 -9.07 -15.74
C LEU A 323 9.00 -8.62 -14.27
N ALA A 324 7.81 -8.27 -13.77
CA ALA A 324 7.61 -7.93 -12.36
C ALA A 324 7.97 -9.09 -11.42
N MET A 325 7.51 -10.30 -11.73
CA MET A 325 7.83 -11.51 -10.96
C MET A 325 9.33 -11.84 -10.99
N ASN A 326 10.00 -11.62 -12.13
CA ASN A 326 11.44 -11.82 -12.25
C ASN A 326 12.22 -10.84 -11.38
N ALA A 327 11.86 -9.55 -11.43
CA ALA A 327 12.45 -8.51 -10.58
C ALA A 327 12.28 -8.84 -9.08
N LEU A 328 11.08 -9.27 -8.66
CA LEU A 328 10.83 -9.72 -7.29
C LEU A 328 11.73 -10.88 -6.85
N SER A 329 12.02 -11.80 -7.77
CA SER A 329 12.83 -12.98 -7.47
C SER A 329 14.33 -12.71 -7.44
N ALA A 330 14.77 -11.68 -8.16
CA ALA A 330 16.15 -11.20 -8.19
C ALA A 330 16.47 -10.31 -6.99
N ALA A 331 15.46 -9.64 -6.44
CA ALA A 331 15.60 -8.78 -5.27
C ALA A 331 16.18 -9.55 -4.06
N PRO A 332 17.14 -8.96 -3.33
CA PRO A 332 17.69 -9.59 -2.13
C PRO A 332 16.60 -9.78 -1.07
N PRO A 333 16.59 -10.91 -0.33
CA PRO A 333 15.59 -11.13 0.71
C PRO A 333 15.69 -10.02 1.77
N PRO A 334 14.57 -9.48 2.26
CA PRO A 334 14.61 -8.53 3.36
C PRO A 334 15.10 -9.25 4.63
N LEU A 335 16.23 -8.78 5.18
CA LEU A 335 16.87 -9.28 6.41
C LEU A 335 15.93 -9.35 7.62
#